data_AF-A0A0R3SMC5-F1
#
_entry.id   AF-A0A0R3SMC5-F1
#
_cell.length_a   1.000
_cell.length_b   1.000
_cell.length_c   1.000
_cell.angle_alpha   90.00
_cell.angle_beta   90.00
_cell.angle_gamma   90.00
#
_symmetry.space_group_name_H-M   'P 1'
#
loop_
_entity.id
_entity.type
_entity.pdbx_description
1 polymer ?
#
loop_
_entity_poly.entity_id
_entity_poly.type
_entity_poly.pdbx_seq_one_letter_code
_entity_poly.pdbx_strand_id
1 'polypeptide(L)' 'VFDCFFDLNSRPDLESFIRFCETCYDWLAKSNSHAILFHSESSSGTRRLLLLLFAYASFCDSVER' A
#
# COMPACT_ATOMS: atom_id res chain seq x y z
N VAL A 1 -0.47 6.09 13.63
CA VAL A 1 0.48 6.14 12.49
C VAL A 1 1.10 4.76 12.41
N PHE A 2 0.92 4.06 11.30
CA PHE A 2 1.68 2.85 11.01
C PHE A 2 2.86 3.26 10.13
N ASP A 3 4.08 3.00 10.59
CA ASP A 3 5.24 3.15 9.73
C ASP A 3 5.13 2.14 8.59
N CYS A 4 5.50 2.59 7.38
CA CYS A 4 5.39 1.78 6.17
C CYS A 4 6.16 0.46 6.35
N PHE A 5 5.58 -0.67 5.93
CA PHE A 5 6.12 -2.02 6.14
C PHE A 5 7.47 -2.31 5.46
N PHE A 6 7.97 -1.37 4.67
CA PHE A 6 9.22 -1.49 3.94
C PHE A 6 9.89 -0.13 3.90
N ASP A 7 11.22 -0.16 3.81
CA ASP A 7 12.03 1.05 3.73
C ASP A 7 11.74 1.81 2.44
N LEU A 8 11.17 3.00 2.58
CA LEU A 8 10.87 3.92 1.48
C LEU A 8 12.14 4.47 0.79
N ASN A 9 13.34 4.20 1.32
CA ASN A 9 14.61 4.54 0.70
C ASN A 9 15.19 3.40 -0.14
N SER A 10 14.83 2.14 0.13
CA SER A 10 15.22 0.97 -0.67
C SER A 10 14.14 0.57 -1.69
N ARG A 11 14.51 -0.21 -2.71
CA ARG A 11 13.55 -0.73 -3.69
C ARG A 11 12.77 -1.86 -3.01
N PRO A 12 11.45 -1.73 -2.78
CA PRO A 12 10.69 -2.80 -2.14
C PRO A 12 10.71 -4.03 -3.04
N ASP A 13 10.86 -5.22 -2.43
CA ASP A 13 10.71 -6.48 -3.13
C ASP A 13 9.23 -6.85 -3.30
N LEU A 14 8.95 -7.84 -4.14
CA LEU A 14 7.59 -8.25 -4.45
C LEU A 14 6.83 -8.70 -3.20
N GLU A 15 7.49 -9.36 -2.27
CA GLU A 15 6.88 -9.79 -1.01
C GLU A 15 6.39 -8.60 -0.18
N SER A 16 7.21 -7.54 -0.09
CA SER A 16 6.86 -6.30 0.61
C SER A 16 5.65 -5.61 -0.04
N PHE A 17 5.56 -5.61 -1.37
CA PHE A 17 4.39 -5.09 -2.08
C PHE A 17 3.12 -5.89 -1.77
N ILE A 18 3.21 -7.22 -1.73
CA ILE A 18 2.05 -8.08 -1.43
C ILE A 18 1.56 -7.84 0.01
N ARG A 19 2.46 -7.85 0.99
CA ARG A 19 2.11 -7.62 2.41
C ARG A 19 1.46 -6.26 2.63
N PHE A 20 1.93 -5.23 1.91
CA PHE A 20 1.30 -3.91 1.93
C PHE A 20 -0.15 -3.98 1.45
N CYS A 21 -0.40 -4.65 0.33
CA CYS A 21 -1.73 -4.79 -0.22
C CYS A 21 -2.67 -5.55 0.71
N GLU A 22 -2.24 -6.69 1.24
CA GLU A 22 -3.00 -7.50 2.21
C GLU A 22 -3.36 -6.66 3.44
N THR A 23 -2.39 -5.92 4.00
CA THR A 23 -2.65 -5.10 5.18
C THR A 23 -3.65 -3.99 4.92
N CYS A 24 -3.56 -3.32 3.77
CA CYS A 24 -4.52 -2.28 3.38
C CYS A 24 -5.92 -2.88 3.19
N TYR A 25 -6.01 -4.01 2.50
CA TYR A 25 -7.26 -4.71 2.24
C TYR A 25 -7.92 -5.17 3.55
N ASP A 26 -7.18 -5.85 4.42
CA ASP A 26 -7.68 -6.33 5.72
C ASP A 26 -8.12 -5.19 6.64
N TRP A 27 -7.43 -4.04 6.58
CA TRP A 27 -7.84 -2.87 7.34
C TRP A 27 -9.19 -2.33 6.87
N LEU A 28 -9.37 -2.20 5.55
CA LEU A 28 -10.61 -1.68 4.96
C LEU A 28 -11.77 -2.67 5.10
N ALA A 29 -11.51 -3.98 5.02
CA ALA A 29 -12.53 -5.02 5.18
C ALA A 29 -13.16 -5.07 6.59
N LYS A 30 -12.50 -4.51 7.61
CA LYS A 30 -13.01 -4.49 9.00
C LYS A 30 -14.23 -3.58 9.20
N SER A 31 -14.39 -2.53 8.40
CA SER A 31 -15.52 -1.59 8.52
C SER A 31 -15.64 -0.70 7.30
N ASN A 32 -16.87 -0.46 6.85
CA ASN A 32 -17.17 0.52 5.78
C ASN A 32 -16.83 1.97 6.15
N SER A 33 -16.54 2.27 7.42
CA SER A 33 -16.08 3.58 7.88
C SER A 33 -14.56 3.73 7.91
N HIS A 34 -13.80 2.65 7.69
CA HIS A 34 -12.35 2.71 7.71
C HIS A 34 -11.82 3.40 6.45
N ALA A 35 -10.79 4.20 6.64
CA ALA A 35 -10.06 4.86 5.56
C ALA A 35 -8.56 4.72 5.80
N ILE A 36 -7.78 4.83 4.72
CA ILE A 36 -6.32 4.86 4.77
C ILE A 36 -5.88 6.17 4.13
N LEU A 37 -5.07 6.94 4.86
CA LEU A 37 -4.39 8.12 4.34
C LEU A 37 -2.96 7.75 4.00
N PHE A 38 -2.58 7.97 2.75
CA PHE A 38 -1.21 7.78 2.31
C PHE A 38 -0.48 9.12 2.22
N HIS A 39 0.74 9.16 2.76
CA HIS A 39 1.56 10.36 2.77
C HIS A 39 3.01 10.04 2.42
N SER A 40 3.68 10.99 1.77
CA SER A 40 5.11 10.94 1.52
C SER A 40 5.72 12.33 1.68
N GLU A 41 6.85 12.42 2.37
CA GLU A 41 7.54 13.67 2.69
C GLU A 41 8.48 14.15 1.55
N SER A 42 8.64 13.38 0.46
CA SER A 42 9.58 13.71 -0.61
C SER A 42 9.05 13.37 -2.01
N SER A 43 9.60 14.02 -3.03
CA SER A 43 9.27 13.72 -4.44
C SER A 43 9.65 12.30 -4.85
N SER A 44 10.78 11.79 -4.34
CA SER A 44 11.22 10.41 -4.54
C SER A 44 10.29 9.41 -3.84
N GLY A 45 9.79 9.74 -2.64
CA GLY A 45 8.80 8.93 -1.95
C GLY A 45 7.41 8.98 -2.61
N THR A 46 7.02 10.11 -3.22
CA THR A 46 5.76 10.23 -3.97
C THR A 46 5.69 9.25 -5.11
N ARG A 47 6.78 9.08 -5.88
CA ARG A 47 6.83 8.10 -6.97
C ARG A 47 6.67 6.66 -6.45
N ARG A 48 7.28 6.33 -5.31
CA ARG A 48 7.15 5.00 -4.69
C ARG A 48 5.74 4.78 -4.16
N LEU A 49 5.13 5.81 -3.58
CA LEU A 49 3.74 5.77 -3.16
C LEU A 49 2.79 5.47 -4.34
N LEU A 50 2.99 6.11 -5.49
CA LEU A 50 2.20 5.82 -6.68
C LEU A 50 2.34 4.36 -7.15
N LEU A 51 3.55 3.78 -7.07
CA LEU A 51 3.75 2.36 -7.40
C LEU A 51 3.00 1.43 -6.43
N LEU A 52 2.98 1.76 -5.14
CA LEU A 52 2.24 0.99 -4.14
C LEU A 52 0.73 1.07 -4.35
N LEU A 53 0.21 2.26 -4.64
CA LEU A 53 -1.20 2.45 -4.96
C LEU A 53 -1.61 1.68 -6.22
N PHE A 54 -0.74 1.65 -7.24
CA PHE A 54 -0.97 0.85 -8.45
C PHE A 54 -0.96 -0.66 -8.15
N ALA A 55 -0.01 -1.12 -7.34
CA ALA A 55 0.03 -2.51 -6.89
C ALA A 55 -1.22 -2.89 -6.10
N TYR A 56 -1.70 -1.99 -5.23
CA TYR A 56 -2.91 -2.20 -4.45
C TYR A 56 -4.17 -2.29 -5.32
N ALA A 57 -4.32 -1.39 -6.30
CA ALA A 57 -5.42 -1.48 -7.26
C ALA A 57 -5.41 -2.83 -8.01
N SER A 58 -4.23 -3.23 -8.49
CA SER A 58 -4.07 -4.51 -9.19
C SER A 58 -4.38 -5.72 -8.30
N PHE A 59 -4.03 -5.64 -7.01
CA PHE A 59 -4.36 -6.67 -6.02
C PHE A 59 -5.86 -6.77 -5.80
N CYS A 60 -6.56 -5.64 -5.61
CA CYS A 60 -8.02 -5.62 -5.43
C CYS A 60 -8.73 -6.25 -6.64
N ASP A 61 -8.33 -5.86 -7.87
CA ASP A 61 -8.86 -6.43 -9.11
C ASP A 61 -8.66 -7.96 -9.20
N SER A 62 -7.62 -8.49 -8.56
CA SER A 62 -7.34 -9.93 -8.54
C SER A 62 -8.16 -10.71 -7.51
N VAL A 63 -8.58 -10.06 -6.43
CA VAL A 63 -9.37 -10.67 -5.34
C VAL A 63 -10.87 -10.58 -5.62
N GLU A 64 -11.32 -9.56 -6.34
CA GLU A 64 -12.73 -9.35 -6.70
C GLU A 64 -13.19 -10.14 -7.94
N ARG A 65 -12.30 -10.94 -8.55
CA ARG A 65 -12.60 -11.87 -9.66
C ARG A 65 -12.90 -13.27 -9.17
#